data_AF-A0A7K8KJV6-F1
#
_entry.id   AF-A0A7K8KJV6-F1
#
_cell.length_a   1.000
_cell.length_b   1.000
_cell.length_c   1.000
_cell.angle_alpha   90.00
_cell.angle_beta   90.00
_cell.angle_gamma   90.00
#
_symmetry.space_group_name_H-M   'P 1'
#
loop_
_entity.id
_entity.type
_entity.pdbx_description
1 polymer ?
#
loop_
_entity_poly.entity_id
_entity_poly.type
_entity_poly.pdbx_seq_one_letter_code
_entity_poly.pdbx_strand_id
1 'polypeptide(L)' 'VTATDADEGMNGHVKYSMKKISEKASQIFQLDAETGAITLVRSLDFEEGDLYELEVQADDGGGLFDRSKVT' A
#
# COMPACT_ATOMS: atom_id res chain seq x y z
N VAL A 1 21.43 21.97 -11.09
CA VAL A 1 20.94 20.71 -11.70
C VAL A 1 19.57 20.48 -11.14
N THR A 2 18.56 20.63 -11.98
CA THR A 2 17.14 20.47 -11.63
C THR A 2 16.68 19.27 -12.43
N ALA A 3 16.33 18.18 -11.75
CA ALA A 3 15.76 17.01 -12.39
C ALA A 3 14.25 17.23 -12.47
N THR A 4 13.77 17.55 -13.67
CA THR A 4 12.34 17.51 -13.99
C THR A 4 12.08 16.12 -14.51
N ASP A 5 11.47 15.27 -13.69
CA ASP A 5 11.04 13.95 -14.12
C ASP A 5 9.77 14.10 -14.96
N ALA A 6 9.83 13.59 -16.18
CA ALA A 6 8.89 13.87 -17.27
C ALA A 6 8.08 12.63 -17.66
N ASP A 7 7.52 11.94 -16.67
CA ASP A 7 6.45 10.95 -16.90
C ASP A 7 5.08 11.60 -16.64
N GLU A 8 4.83 12.71 -17.34
CA GLU A 8 3.50 13.30 -17.47
C GLU A 8 2.74 12.52 -18.55
N GLY A 9 2.15 11.38 -18.16
CA GLY A 9 1.40 10.53 -19.08
C GLY A 9 0.65 9.39 -18.39
N MET A 10 -0.50 9.03 -18.97
CA MET A 10 -1.54 8.08 -18.51
C MET A 10 -1.09 6.62 -18.25
N ASN A 11 0.22 6.36 -18.20
CA ASN A 11 0.87 5.09 -17.82
C ASN A 11 1.37 5.11 -16.35
N GLY A 12 1.17 6.21 -15.62
CA GLY A 12 1.59 6.37 -14.22
C GLY A 12 0.55 5.98 -13.16
N HIS A 13 -0.56 5.35 -13.55
CA HIS A 13 -1.61 4.96 -12.59
C HIS A 13 -1.28 3.62 -11.93
N VAL A 14 -0.33 3.68 -10.99
CA VAL A 14 0.00 2.55 -10.12
C VAL A 14 -1.20 2.25 -9.23
N LYS A 15 -1.73 1.04 -9.34
CA LYS A 15 -2.77 0.54 -8.44
C LYS A 15 -2.14 -0.22 -7.30
N TYR A 16 -2.50 0.18 -6.09
CA TYR A 16 -2.03 -0.46 -4.87
C TYR A 16 -3.06 -1.48 -4.38
N SER A 17 -2.60 -2.67 -3.97
CA SER A 17 -3.44 -3.71 -3.40
C SER A 17 -2.75 -4.43 -2.24
N MET A 18 -3.50 -4.77 -1.20
CA MET A 18 -2.97 -5.61 -0.11
C MET A 18 -3.03 -7.08 -0.53
N LYS A 19 -1.86 -7.73 -0.64
CA LYS A 19 -1.74 -9.16 -0.99
C LYS A 19 -1.73 -10.06 0.23
N LYS A 20 -1.09 -9.62 1.30
CA LYS A 20 -1.02 -10.37 2.55
C LYS A 20 -1.33 -9.43 3.70
N ILE A 21 -2.36 -9.77 4.45
CA ILE A 21 -2.78 -9.04 5.62
C ILE A 21 -3.39 -10.03 6.60
N SER A 22 -3.07 -9.91 7.89
CA SER A 22 -3.72 -10.72 8.92
C SER A 22 -5.18 -10.29 9.08
N GLU A 23 -6.05 -11.19 9.53
CA GLU A 23 -7.48 -10.90 9.71
C GLU A 23 -7.75 -9.77 10.72
N LYS A 24 -6.87 -9.61 11.71
CA LYS A 24 -6.89 -8.46 12.62
C LYS A 24 -6.46 -7.18 11.92
N ALA A 25 -5.36 -7.23 11.18
CA ALA A 25 -4.85 -6.08 10.44
C ALA A 25 -5.84 -5.59 9.37
N SER A 26 -6.59 -6.47 8.70
CA SER A 26 -7.54 -6.07 7.66
C SER A 26 -8.73 -5.28 8.21
N GLN A 27 -8.98 -5.38 9.52
CA GLN A 27 -9.98 -4.58 10.23
C GLN A 27 -9.39 -3.28 10.78
N ILE A 28 -8.07 -3.11 10.76
CA ILE A 28 -7.35 -1.97 11.33
C ILE A 28 -6.78 -1.04 10.27
N PHE A 29 -6.24 -1.61 9.20
CA PHE A 29 -5.57 -0.89 8.13
C PHE A 29 -6.41 -0.92 6.86
N GLN A 30 -6.43 0.22 6.18
CA GLN A 30 -7.01 0.38 4.86
C GLN A 30 -5.94 0.94 3.92
N LEU A 31 -5.90 0.42 2.69
CA LEU A 31 -4.99 0.89 1.64
C LEU A 31 -5.82 1.63 0.61
N ASP A 32 -5.45 2.87 0.35
CA ASP A 32 -5.97 3.62 -0.77
C ASP A 32 -5.33 3.11 -2.07
N ALA A 33 -6.17 2.57 -2.97
CA ALA A 33 -5.68 1.90 -4.17
C ALA A 33 -5.11 2.86 -5.23
N GLU A 34 -5.39 4.16 -5.13
CA GLU A 34 -4.95 5.18 -6.10
C GLU A 34 -3.67 5.88 -5.65
N THR A 35 -3.52 6.13 -4.35
CA THR A 35 -2.39 6.86 -3.77
C THR A 35 -1.38 5.95 -3.07
N GLY A 36 -1.78 4.73 -2.70
CA GLY A 36 -0.95 3.81 -1.91
C GLY A 36 -0.89 4.19 -0.42
N ALA A 37 -1.67 5.15 0.04
CA ALA A 37 -1.71 5.57 1.43
C ALA A 37 -2.32 4.46 2.31
N ILE A 38 -1.62 4.09 3.39
CA ILE A 38 -2.13 3.19 4.42
C ILE A 38 -2.68 4.03 5.56
N THR A 39 -3.98 3.90 5.82
CA THR A 39 -4.67 4.63 6.89
C THR A 39 -5.27 3.67 7.92
N LEU A 40 -5.44 4.17 9.13
CA LEU A 40 -6.09 3.44 10.22
C LEU A 40 -7.60 3.67 10.17
N VAL A 41 -8.37 2.59 10.06
CA VAL A 41 -9.85 2.62 10.15
C VAL A 41 -10.34 2.49 11.59
N ARG A 42 -9.50 2.00 12.51
CA ARG A 42 -9.76 1.97 13.95
C ARG A 42 -8.51 2.32 14.73
N SER A 43 -8.71 2.70 15.99
CA SER A 43 -7.62 2.90 16.95
C SER A 43 -6.82 1.61 17.11
N LEU A 44 -5.50 1.70 17.02
CA LEU A 44 -4.59 0.65 17.45
C LEU A 44 -4.61 0.59 18.96
N ASP A 45 -5.06 -0.54 19.50
CA ASP A 45 -4.80 -0.88 20.89
C ASP A 45 -3.56 -1.77 20.95
N PHE A 46 -2.58 -1.36 21.76
CA PHE A 46 -1.32 -2.09 21.92
C PHE A 46 -1.55 -3.49 22.52
N GLU A 47 -2.67 -3.70 23.24
CA GLU A 47 -3.00 -5.00 23.81
C GLU A 47 -3.52 -6.02 22.78
N GLU A 48 -3.88 -5.61 21.56
CA GLU A 48 -4.48 -6.49 20.54
C GLU A 48 -3.49 -7.17 19.59
N GLY A 49 -2.25 -6.68 19.52
CA GLY A 49 -1.17 -7.27 18.74
C GLY A 49 0.11 -6.42 18.65
N ASP A 50 1.25 -7.03 18.96
CA ASP A 50 2.55 -6.36 18.97
C ASP A 50 3.18 -6.14 17.57
N LEU A 51 2.72 -6.88 16.55
CA LEU A 51 3.27 -6.84 15.20
C LEU A 51 2.21 -7.12 14.14
N TYR A 52 2.12 -6.26 13.13
CA TYR A 52 1.24 -6.44 11.98
C TYR A 52 2.07 -6.51 10.70
N GLU A 53 2.09 -7.68 10.06
CA GLU A 53 2.75 -7.84 8.77
C GLU A 53 1.75 -7.56 7.63
N LEU A 54 2.06 -6.56 6.82
CA LEU A 54 1.30 -6.18 5.63
C LEU A 54 2.19 -6.38 4.40
N GLU A 55 1.64 -6.93 3.32
CA GLU A 55 2.30 -6.99 2.01
C GLU A 55 1.44 -6.23 1.00
N VAL A 56 2.01 -5.15 0.46
CA VAL A 56 1.36 -4.28 -0.52
C VAL A 56 2.00 -4.54 -1.89
N GLN A 57 1.16 -4.64 -2.91
CA GLN A 57 1.57 -4.73 -4.31
C GLN A 57 1.18 -3.44 -5.03
N ALA A 58 2.15 -2.86 -5.74
CA ALA A 58 1.99 -1.76 -6.68
C ALA A 58 1.96 -2.34 -8.10
N ASP A 59 0.90 -2.10 -8.87
CA ASP A 59 0.70 -2.63 -10.23
C ASP A 59 0.55 -1.48 -11.22
N ASP A 60 1.35 -1.45 -12.28
CA ASP A 60 1.36 -0.35 -13.27
C ASP A 60 0.24 -0.45 -14.33
N GLY A 61 -0.60 -1.49 -14.28
CA GLY A 61 -1.63 -1.77 -15.28
C GLY A 61 -1.11 -2.34 -16.60
N GLY A 62 0.22 -2.40 -16.79
CA GLY A 62 0.92 -3.04 -17.90
C GLY A 62 1.36 -4.48 -17.60
N GLY A 63 1.05 -4.98 -16.40
CA GLY A 63 1.40 -6.32 -15.93
C GLY A 63 2.74 -6.38 -15.20
N LEU A 64 3.40 -5.23 -14.99
CA LEU A 64 4.52 -5.13 -14.07
C LEU A 64 3.96 -4.76 -12.69
N PHE A 65 4.47 -5.46 -11.69
CA PHE A 65 4.14 -5.16 -10.31
C PHE A 65 5.36 -5.31 -9.41
N ASP A 66 5.40 -4.50 -8.37
CA ASP A 66 6.37 -4.65 -7.28
C ASP A 66 5.64 -4.92 -5.96
N ARG A 67 6.33 -5.57 -5.02
CA ARG A 67 5.76 -5.91 -3.70
C ARG A 67 6.66 -5.41 -2.58
N SER A 68 6.04 -4.79 -1.60
CA SER A 68 6.73 -4.30 -0.41
C SER A 68 6.08 -4.82 0.86
N LYS A 69 6.92 -5.19 1.83
CA LYS A 69 6.50 -5.62 3.16
C LYS A 69 6.53 -4.43 4.11
N VAL A 70 5.44 -4.21 4.83
CA VAL A 70 5.32 -3.22 5.90
C VAL A 70 5.19 -3.98 7.21
N THR A 71 6.03 -3.65 8.18
CA THR A 71 6.11 -4.26 9.51
C THR A 71 6.16 -3.19 10.58
#